data_AF-A0A7W0GFN1-F1
#
_entry.id   AF-A0A7W0GFN1-F1
#
_cell.length_a   1.000
_cell.length_b   1.000
_cell.length_c   1.000
_cell.angle_alpha   90.00
_cell.angle_beta   90.00
_cell.angle_gamma   90.00
#
_symmetry.space_group_name_H-M   'P 1'
#
loop_
_entity.id
_entity.type
_entity.pdbx_description
1 polymer ?
#
loop_
_entity_poly.entity_id
_entity_poly.type
_entity_poly.pdbx_seq_one_letter_code
_entity_poly.pdbx_strand_id
1 'polypeptide(L)'
;MTFDHRLREGLHRTAAASPPADVERSLSRVVIGRRRRVWTRRGTLGLVAAALVTGMAVGVPAVVDELRKPPESGVLAPGVRPGLPGVYVVDIGDSALAAQHAMSGRWEIELRLDGTALFDPPDAFRSPTSGISYRVEGNEVRVDAFNSDPLCFVSQVSPPVGIYRWTRTSEALRFVPVSETCAARELLFAGQTWVVQP
;
A
#
# COMPACT_ATOMS: atom_id res chain seq x y z
N MET A 1 40.87 0.70 -42.33
CA MET A 1 39.50 1.05 -41.91
C MET A 1 39.44 0.99 -40.39
N THR A 2 38.92 2.03 -39.74
CA THR A 2 38.92 2.18 -38.28
C THR A 2 37.69 1.53 -37.62
N PHE A 3 37.84 1.12 -36.37
CA PHE A 3 36.80 0.43 -35.59
C PHE A 3 35.52 1.29 -35.44
N ASP A 4 35.69 2.60 -35.33
CA ASP A 4 34.62 3.60 -35.20
C ASP A 4 33.64 3.61 -36.40
N HIS A 5 34.14 3.31 -37.61
CA HIS A 5 33.28 3.18 -38.80
C HIS A 5 32.35 1.97 -38.71
N ARG A 6 32.83 0.84 -38.17
CA ARG A 6 32.03 -0.37 -37.99
C ARG A 6 30.94 -0.18 -36.93
N LEU A 7 31.23 0.59 -35.88
CA LEU A 7 30.26 0.94 -34.84
C LEU A 7 29.12 1.82 -35.39
N ARG A 8 29.43 2.91 -36.12
CA ARG A 8 28.40 3.74 -36.78
C ARG A 8 27.53 2.93 -37.75
N GLU A 9 28.17 2.12 -38.58
CA GLU A 9 27.46 1.37 -39.63
C GLU A 9 26.59 0.23 -39.06
N GLY A 10 27.01 -0.37 -37.94
CA GLY A 10 26.18 -1.30 -37.16
C GLY A 10 24.95 -0.60 -36.57
N LEU A 11 25.13 0.55 -35.92
CA LEU A 11 24.06 1.35 -35.33
C LEU A 11 23.01 1.80 -36.36
N HIS A 12 23.43 2.24 -37.55
CA HIS A 12 22.49 2.62 -38.61
C HIS A 12 21.66 1.42 -39.12
N ARG A 13 22.22 0.21 -39.17
CA ARG A 13 21.47 -0.99 -39.56
C ARG A 13 20.46 -1.43 -38.50
N THR A 14 20.79 -1.38 -37.21
CA THR A 14 19.82 -1.69 -36.14
C THR A 14 18.72 -0.63 -36.01
N ALA A 15 19.03 0.64 -36.25
CA ALA A 15 18.03 1.70 -36.29
C ALA A 15 17.03 1.54 -37.46
N ALA A 16 17.50 1.07 -38.63
CA ALA A 16 16.65 0.81 -39.79
C ALA A 16 15.82 -0.49 -39.69
N ALA A 17 16.21 -1.42 -38.81
CA ALA A 17 15.55 -2.72 -38.64
C ALA A 17 14.41 -2.70 -37.60
N SER A 18 14.28 -1.64 -36.80
CA SER A 18 13.11 -1.43 -35.94
C SER A 18 12.04 -0.65 -36.71
N PRO A 19 10.89 -1.25 -37.10
CA PRO A 19 9.77 -0.44 -37.56
C PRO A 19 9.32 0.49 -36.42
N PRO A 20 8.82 1.71 -36.72
CA PRO A 20 8.32 2.60 -35.69
C PRO A 20 7.15 1.92 -34.98
N ALA A 21 7.39 1.51 -33.73
CA ALA A 21 6.36 0.91 -32.89
C ALA A 21 5.19 1.88 -32.76
N ASP A 22 3.97 1.35 -32.84
CA ASP A 22 2.71 2.08 -33.04
C ASP A 22 2.23 2.77 -31.73
N VAL A 23 3.11 3.59 -31.14
CA VAL A 23 2.90 4.29 -29.86
C VAL A 23 1.71 5.23 -29.97
N GLU A 24 1.54 5.92 -31.11
CA GLU A 24 0.41 6.81 -31.40
C GLU A 24 -0.94 6.05 -31.43
N ARG A 25 -1.00 4.88 -32.08
CA ARG A 25 -2.21 4.02 -32.08
C ARG A 25 -2.48 3.39 -30.70
N SER A 26 -1.44 3.17 -29.91
CA SER A 26 -1.56 2.61 -28.56
C SER A 26 -2.08 3.66 -27.57
N LEU A 27 -1.54 4.88 -27.61
CA LEU A 27 -1.96 6.01 -26.77
C LEU A 27 -3.40 6.45 -27.08
N SER A 28 -3.77 6.56 -28.36
CA SER A 28 -5.12 6.97 -28.76
C SER A 28 -6.22 6.02 -28.26
N ARG A 29 -5.99 4.70 -28.24
CA ARG A 29 -6.92 3.72 -27.64
C ARG A 29 -7.12 3.94 -26.14
N VAL A 30 -6.04 4.25 -25.40
CA VAL A 30 -6.10 4.48 -23.93
C VAL A 30 -6.81 5.80 -23.60
N VAL A 31 -6.54 6.87 -24.34
CA VAL A 31 -7.14 8.20 -24.10
C VAL A 31 -8.65 8.20 -24.38
N ILE A 32 -9.10 7.59 -25.49
CA ILE A 32 -10.53 7.55 -25.86
C ILE A 32 -11.35 6.72 -24.86
N GLY A 33 -10.79 5.59 -24.37
CA GLY A 33 -11.46 4.72 -23.39
C GLY A 33 -11.70 5.39 -22.03
N ARG A 34 -10.79 6.26 -21.58
CA ARG A 34 -10.89 6.90 -20.26
C ARG A 34 -11.92 8.04 -20.25
N ARG A 35 -12.09 8.78 -21.36
CA ARG A 35 -13.04 9.92 -21.44
C ARG A 35 -14.51 9.48 -21.37
N ARG A 36 -14.91 8.41 -22.08
CA ARG A 36 -16.29 7.87 -22.04
C ARG A 36 -16.72 7.43 -20.63
N ARG A 37 -15.83 6.79 -19.88
CA ARG A 37 -16.14 6.19 -18.56
C ARG A 37 -16.34 7.22 -17.44
N VAL A 38 -15.87 8.46 -17.62
CA VAL A 38 -16.12 9.57 -16.68
C VAL A 38 -17.45 10.26 -16.97
N TRP A 39 -17.87 10.36 -18.24
CA TRP A 39 -19.15 10.98 -18.61
C TRP A 39 -20.35 10.13 -18.19
N THR A 40 -20.29 8.81 -18.29
CA THR A 40 -21.40 7.93 -17.86
C THR A 40 -21.65 7.92 -16.35
N ARG A 41 -20.74 8.44 -15.52
CA ARG A 41 -20.92 8.56 -14.06
C ARG A 41 -21.45 9.91 -13.58
N ARG A 42 -21.72 10.87 -14.49
CA ARG A 42 -22.30 12.19 -14.14
C ARG A 42 -23.80 12.33 -14.48
N GLY A 43 -24.46 11.23 -14.87
CA GLY A 43 -25.84 11.23 -15.35
C GLY A 43 -26.93 10.83 -14.34
N THR A 44 -26.59 10.42 -13.11
CA THR A 44 -27.57 9.88 -12.15
C THR A 44 -27.30 10.38 -10.72
N LEU A 45 -27.70 11.62 -10.43
CA LEU A 45 -28.00 12.11 -9.08
C LEU A 45 -28.73 13.46 -9.20
N GLY A 46 -29.98 13.38 -9.63
CA GLY A 46 -30.92 14.50 -9.68
C GLY A 46 -32.25 14.11 -9.07
N LEU A 47 -32.75 14.95 -8.16
CA LEU A 47 -34.12 14.96 -7.61
C LEU A 47 -34.56 13.75 -6.76
N VAL A 48 -34.41 13.89 -5.44
CA VAL A 48 -35.59 14.04 -4.55
C VAL A 48 -35.32 15.22 -3.62
N ALA A 49 -36.29 16.12 -3.49
CA ALA A 49 -36.25 17.28 -2.60
C ALA A 49 -37.52 17.33 -1.75
N ALA A 50 -37.49 18.21 -0.74
CA ALA A 50 -38.52 18.45 0.27
C ALA A 50 -38.72 17.30 1.28
N ALA A 51 -39.06 17.53 2.55
CA ALA A 51 -39.00 18.66 3.48
C ALA A 51 -39.88 18.21 4.64
N LEU A 52 -39.40 18.24 5.89
CA LEU A 52 -40.28 18.30 7.06
C LEU A 52 -39.58 19.12 8.14
N VAL A 53 -40.18 20.28 8.41
CA VAL A 53 -39.79 21.20 9.49
C VAL A 53 -40.76 21.00 10.67
N THR A 54 -40.31 21.33 11.88
CA THR A 54 -41.07 21.46 13.14
C THR A 54 -41.53 20.18 13.85
N GLY A 55 -40.86 19.90 14.98
CA GLY A 55 -41.41 19.28 16.19
C GLY A 55 -40.89 20.08 17.39
N MET A 56 -41.76 20.43 18.34
CA MET A 56 -41.52 21.51 19.32
C MET A 56 -40.64 21.15 20.53
N ALA A 57 -40.17 22.20 21.20
CA ALA A 57 -39.29 22.21 22.35
C ALA A 57 -39.88 21.63 23.66
N VAL A 58 -39.05 20.81 24.33
CA VAL A 58 -38.84 20.73 25.80
C VAL A 58 -37.37 20.29 26.00
N GLY A 59 -36.55 20.81 26.93
CA GLY A 59 -36.71 21.98 27.80
C GLY A 59 -35.73 21.98 28.99
N VAL A 60 -35.44 23.16 29.55
CA VAL A 60 -34.79 23.44 30.85
C VAL A 60 -33.25 23.23 30.93
N PRO A 61 -32.47 24.05 31.71
CA PRO A 61 -31.10 24.45 31.35
C PRO A 61 -30.00 24.09 32.39
N ALA A 62 -28.81 24.72 32.22
CA ALA A 62 -27.51 24.47 32.88
C ALA A 62 -26.79 23.22 32.32
N VAL A 63 -25.49 23.24 32.01
CA VAL A 63 -24.37 23.81 32.78
C VAL A 63 -23.41 24.62 31.87
N VAL A 64 -23.10 25.87 32.25
CA VAL A 64 -22.06 26.71 31.61
C VAL A 64 -20.87 26.88 32.57
N ASP A 65 -20.38 25.76 33.08
CA ASP A 65 -19.26 25.71 34.04
C ASP A 65 -18.14 24.72 33.62
N GLU A 66 -18.36 23.94 32.56
CA GLU A 66 -17.40 22.94 32.06
C GLU A 66 -16.28 23.54 31.17
N LEU A 67 -16.19 24.88 31.08
CA LEU A 67 -15.14 25.61 30.38
C LEU A 67 -13.91 25.94 31.26
N ARG A 68 -13.82 25.37 32.47
CA ARG A 68 -12.77 25.71 33.46
C ARG A 68 -12.04 24.53 34.09
N LYS A 69 -11.99 23.37 33.43
CA LYS A 69 -11.07 22.28 33.78
C LYS A 69 -9.85 22.29 32.84
N PRO A 70 -8.61 22.14 33.35
CA PRO A 70 -7.46 21.87 32.49
C PRO A 70 -7.67 20.52 31.78
N PRO A 71 -7.08 20.30 30.59
CA PRO A 71 -7.31 19.09 29.82
C PRO A 71 -6.69 17.87 30.50
N GLU A 72 -7.51 17.15 31.27
CA GLU A 72 -7.21 15.78 31.69
C GLU A 72 -7.22 14.86 30.46
N SER A 73 -6.31 13.89 30.45
CA SER A 73 -5.93 13.07 29.30
C SER A 73 -7.12 12.56 28.47
N GLY A 74 -7.14 12.92 27.20
CA GLY A 74 -8.23 12.58 26.29
C GLY A 74 -8.42 11.07 26.11
N VAL A 75 -9.54 10.55 26.62
CA VAL A 75 -10.08 9.26 26.20
C VAL A 75 -10.47 9.39 24.73
N LEU A 76 -9.83 8.61 23.86
CA LEU A 76 -10.12 8.60 22.42
C LEU A 76 -11.58 8.23 22.18
N ALA A 77 -12.28 9.06 21.40
CA ALA A 77 -13.67 8.82 21.04
C ALA A 77 -13.83 7.50 20.26
N PRO A 78 -14.91 6.72 20.49
CA PRO A 78 -15.15 5.47 19.76
C PRO A 78 -15.37 5.75 18.27
N GLY A 79 -14.35 5.47 17.44
CA GLY A 79 -14.44 5.61 15.99
C GLY A 79 -13.14 6.06 15.30
N VAL A 80 -12.22 6.72 16.00
CA VAL A 80 -10.91 7.07 15.44
C VAL A 80 -10.01 5.84 15.47
N ARG A 81 -9.94 5.11 14.35
CA ARG A 81 -8.91 4.07 14.18
C ARG A 81 -7.55 4.76 14.10
N PRO A 82 -6.52 4.34 14.88
CA PRO A 82 -5.16 4.78 14.62
C PRO A 82 -4.79 4.39 13.19
N GLY A 83 -4.20 5.33 12.44
CA GLY A 83 -3.84 5.10 11.04
C GLY A 83 -2.81 3.97 10.89
N LEU A 84 -2.76 3.34 9.72
CA LEU A 84 -1.71 2.38 9.41
C LEU A 84 -0.28 3.00 9.27
N PRO A 85 -0.10 4.28 8.88
CA PRO A 85 1.24 4.88 8.88
C PRO A 85 1.92 4.88 10.26
N GLY A 86 3.24 4.70 10.24
CA GLY A 86 4.10 4.60 11.43
C GLY A 86 5.36 3.77 11.19
N VAL A 87 6.22 3.70 12.20
CA VAL A 87 7.38 2.80 12.23
C VAL A 87 7.03 1.58 13.08
N TYR A 88 7.39 0.40 12.59
CA TYR A 88 7.05 -0.88 13.22
C TYR A 88 8.24 -1.83 13.17
N VAL A 89 8.44 -2.59 14.25
CA VAL A 89 9.53 -3.55 14.40
C VAL A 89 8.99 -4.94 14.61
N VAL A 90 9.67 -5.96 14.09
CA VAL A 90 9.40 -7.36 14.43
C VAL A 90 10.69 -8.19 14.42
N ASP A 91 10.78 -9.15 15.34
CA ASP A 91 11.90 -10.10 15.38
C ASP A 91 11.42 -11.45 14.82
N ILE A 92 11.97 -11.86 13.66
CA ILE A 92 11.66 -13.16 13.04
C ILE A 92 12.65 -14.20 13.57
N GLY A 93 12.11 -15.16 14.34
CA GLY A 93 12.89 -16.28 14.87
C GLY A 93 13.31 -17.31 13.81
N ASP A 94 14.30 -18.11 14.17
CA ASP A 94 14.85 -19.14 13.28
C ASP A 94 13.83 -20.25 12.97
N SER A 95 13.55 -20.39 11.67
CA SER A 95 12.72 -21.45 11.11
C SER A 95 13.29 -21.87 9.76
N ALA A 96 12.92 -23.05 9.26
CA ALA A 96 13.38 -23.52 7.95
C ALA A 96 13.06 -22.52 6.83
N LEU A 97 11.89 -21.88 6.87
CA LEU A 97 11.46 -20.87 5.90
C LEU A 97 12.24 -19.55 6.06
N ALA A 98 12.46 -19.09 7.30
CA ALA A 98 13.26 -17.89 7.55
C ALA A 98 14.71 -18.09 7.10
N ALA A 99 15.30 -19.25 7.36
CA ALA A 99 16.65 -19.61 6.92
C ALA A 99 16.75 -19.72 5.40
N GLN A 100 15.77 -20.36 4.73
CA GLN A 100 15.70 -20.48 3.27
C GLN A 100 15.72 -19.13 2.54
N HIS A 101 15.17 -18.09 3.18
CA HIS A 101 15.01 -16.76 2.59
C HIS A 101 15.90 -15.68 3.26
N ALA A 102 16.81 -16.08 4.15
CA ALA A 102 17.66 -15.19 4.95
C ALA A 102 16.87 -14.08 5.70
N MET A 103 15.68 -14.43 6.21
CA MET A 103 14.74 -13.52 6.88
C MET A 103 14.81 -13.54 8.41
N SER A 104 15.59 -14.44 9.02
CA SER A 104 15.80 -14.46 10.47
C SER A 104 16.42 -13.14 10.96
N GLY A 105 15.95 -12.63 12.10
CA GLY A 105 16.47 -11.44 12.76
C GLY A 105 15.44 -10.31 12.86
N ARG A 106 15.93 -9.13 13.26
CA ARG A 106 15.13 -7.91 13.44
C ARG A 106 14.81 -7.28 12.08
N TRP A 107 13.54 -6.97 11.88
CA TRP A 107 13.03 -6.16 10.77
C TRP A 107 12.41 -4.89 11.32
N GLU A 108 12.60 -3.78 10.60
CA GLU A 108 11.83 -2.56 10.77
C GLU A 108 11.14 -2.17 9.46
N ILE A 109 9.91 -1.65 9.54
CA ILE A 109 9.23 -1.02 8.41
C ILE A 109 8.74 0.38 8.77
N GLU A 110 8.95 1.33 7.86
CA GLU A 110 8.30 2.64 7.89
C GLU A 110 7.17 2.65 6.85
N LEU A 111 5.92 2.69 7.32
CA LEU A 111 4.75 2.87 6.47
C LEU A 111 4.43 4.37 6.38
N ARG A 112 4.63 4.97 5.21
CA ARG A 112 4.47 6.42 4.99
C ARG A 112 3.07 6.81 4.53
N LEU A 113 2.67 8.05 4.80
CA LEU A 113 1.34 8.60 4.46
C LEU A 113 1.07 8.67 2.94
N ASP A 114 2.10 8.65 2.10
CA ASP A 114 2.01 8.66 0.64
C ASP A 114 1.72 7.27 0.03
N GLY A 115 1.74 6.21 0.83
CA GLY A 115 1.63 4.83 0.37
C GLY A 115 2.97 4.16 0.06
N THR A 116 4.11 4.78 0.39
CA THR A 116 5.44 4.15 0.30
C THR A 116 5.73 3.33 1.57
N ALA A 117 6.37 2.18 1.42
CA ALA A 117 6.92 1.41 2.53
C ALA A 117 8.45 1.30 2.39
N LEU A 118 9.18 1.60 3.46
CA LEU A 118 10.62 1.35 3.56
C LEU A 118 10.86 0.20 4.53
N PHE A 119 11.85 -0.65 4.24
CA PHE A 119 12.20 -1.80 5.06
C PHE A 119 13.68 -1.71 5.42
N ASP A 120 13.98 -1.87 6.71
CA ASP A 120 15.33 -2.12 7.21
C ASP A 120 15.40 -3.60 7.63
N PRO A 121 16.03 -4.47 6.82
CA PRO A 121 16.06 -5.91 7.05
C PRO A 121 17.29 -6.32 7.88
N PRO A 122 17.34 -7.58 8.36
CA PRO A 122 18.56 -8.16 8.92
C PRO A 122 19.73 -8.14 7.93
N ASP A 123 20.96 -7.99 8.44
CA ASP A 123 22.23 -8.00 7.68
C ASP A 123 22.45 -9.23 6.79
N ALA A 124 21.68 -10.31 6.97
CA ALA A 124 21.73 -11.51 6.13
C ALA A 124 20.87 -11.41 4.85
N PHE A 125 19.84 -10.56 4.84
CA PHE A 125 18.88 -10.42 3.74
C PHE A 125 19.50 -9.74 2.52
N ARG A 126 19.20 -10.21 1.31
CA ARG A 126 19.84 -9.73 0.06
C ARG A 126 18.88 -9.24 -1.02
N SER A 127 17.58 -9.43 -0.82
CA SER A 127 16.55 -9.01 -1.76
C SER A 127 16.22 -7.51 -1.65
N PRO A 128 15.66 -6.88 -2.70
CA PRO A 128 15.35 -5.46 -2.68
C PRO A 128 14.33 -5.07 -1.60
N THR A 129 14.65 -4.02 -0.84
CA THR A 129 13.84 -3.45 0.26
C THR A 129 13.28 -2.06 -0.03
N SER A 130 13.40 -1.59 -1.28
CA SER A 130 12.96 -0.26 -1.72
C SER A 130 12.01 -0.37 -2.93
N GLY A 131 11.29 0.72 -3.22
CA GLY A 131 10.27 0.75 -4.27
C GLY A 131 8.97 0.02 -3.89
N ILE A 132 8.81 -0.35 -2.62
CA ILE A 132 7.64 -1.05 -2.11
C ILE A 132 6.52 -0.04 -1.84
N SER A 133 5.32 -0.36 -2.31
CA SER A 133 4.11 0.42 -2.11
C SER A 133 3.04 -0.37 -1.35
N TYR A 134 2.21 0.37 -0.63
CA TYR A 134 1.03 -0.16 0.03
C TYR A 134 -0.18 0.75 -0.16
N ARG A 135 -1.37 0.18 -0.02
CA ARG A 135 -2.63 0.92 -0.04
C ARG A 135 -3.61 0.35 0.96
N VAL A 136 -4.23 1.23 1.74
CA VAL A 136 -5.34 0.89 2.64
C VAL A 136 -6.67 1.07 1.92
N GLU A 137 -7.48 0.02 1.89
CA GLU A 137 -8.84 0.01 1.34
C GLU A 137 -9.79 -0.49 2.45
N GLY A 138 -10.33 0.44 3.26
CA GLY A 138 -11.18 0.11 4.40
C GLY A 138 -10.41 -0.52 5.58
N ASN A 139 -10.66 -1.79 5.88
CA ASN A 139 -9.93 -2.58 6.87
C ASN A 139 -8.88 -3.51 6.25
N GLU A 140 -8.68 -3.43 4.93
CA GLU A 140 -7.69 -4.21 4.20
C GLU A 140 -6.52 -3.33 3.77
N VAL A 141 -5.34 -3.92 3.72
CA VAL A 141 -4.13 -3.35 3.13
C VAL A 141 -3.67 -4.25 2.00
N ARG A 142 -3.20 -3.63 0.92
CA ARG A 142 -2.56 -4.27 -0.23
C ARG A 142 -1.11 -3.87 -0.21
N VAL A 143 -0.18 -4.82 -0.29
CA VAL A 143 1.27 -4.56 -0.23
C VAL A 143 1.96 -5.32 -1.36
N ASP A 144 2.82 -4.64 -2.11
CA ASP A 144 3.54 -5.22 -3.25
C ASP A 144 4.99 -5.62 -2.93
N ALA A 145 5.34 -5.73 -1.64
CA ALA A 145 6.66 -6.14 -1.18
C ALA A 145 7.16 -7.40 -1.91
N PHE A 146 8.41 -7.37 -2.37
CA PHE A 146 9.06 -8.46 -3.09
C PHE A 146 8.36 -8.88 -4.42
N ASN A 147 7.46 -8.06 -4.99
CA ASN A 147 6.77 -8.34 -6.27
C ASN A 147 7.68 -8.63 -7.47
N SER A 148 8.89 -8.10 -7.45
CA SER A 148 9.92 -8.17 -8.49
C SER A 148 11.07 -9.11 -8.11
N ASP A 149 10.97 -9.75 -6.94
CA ASP A 149 11.98 -10.63 -6.40
C ASP A 149 11.59 -12.12 -6.58
N PRO A 150 12.55 -13.02 -6.88
CA PRO A 150 12.32 -14.47 -6.93
C PRO A 150 11.58 -15.05 -5.70
N LEU A 151 11.71 -14.45 -4.51
CA LEU A 151 10.99 -14.83 -3.29
C LEU A 151 9.47 -14.95 -3.48
N CYS A 152 8.86 -14.07 -4.28
CA CYS A 152 7.41 -14.07 -4.54
C CYS A 152 7.02 -14.40 -5.99
N PHE A 153 7.99 -14.69 -6.87
CA PHE A 153 7.73 -14.92 -8.29
C PHE A 153 7.29 -16.36 -8.60
N VAL A 154 6.12 -16.76 -8.06
CA VAL A 154 5.59 -18.14 -8.18
C VAL A 154 4.77 -18.42 -9.44
N SER A 155 4.41 -17.40 -10.24
CA SER A 155 3.66 -17.58 -11.50
C SER A 155 3.82 -16.39 -12.45
N GLN A 156 3.99 -16.67 -13.75
CA GLN A 156 4.22 -15.65 -14.79
C GLN A 156 2.99 -14.79 -15.15
N VAL A 157 1.82 -15.04 -14.56
CA VAL A 157 0.55 -14.40 -14.98
C VAL A 157 0.34 -13.01 -14.36
N SER A 158 0.90 -12.77 -13.17
CA SER A 158 1.04 -11.45 -12.53
C SER A 158 1.93 -11.63 -11.30
N PRO A 159 2.83 -10.69 -10.96
CA PRO A 159 3.46 -10.72 -9.65
C PRO A 159 2.35 -10.63 -8.57
N PRO A 160 2.35 -11.50 -7.55
CA PRO A 160 1.30 -11.50 -6.54
C PRO A 160 1.46 -10.28 -5.62
N VAL A 161 0.36 -9.58 -5.37
CA VAL A 161 0.24 -8.53 -4.35
C VAL A 161 -0.39 -9.16 -3.11
N GLY A 162 0.20 -8.95 -1.94
CA GLY A 162 -0.35 -9.44 -0.68
C GLY A 162 -1.55 -8.61 -0.24
N ILE A 163 -2.65 -9.25 0.14
CA ILE A 163 -3.84 -8.59 0.70
C ILE A 163 -4.06 -9.11 2.11
N TYR A 164 -4.12 -8.19 3.07
CA TYR A 164 -4.25 -8.48 4.49
C TYR A 164 -5.35 -7.63 5.12
N ARG A 165 -6.10 -8.19 6.07
CA ARG A 165 -6.77 -7.38 7.09
C ARG A 165 -5.76 -6.94 8.13
N TRP A 166 -5.95 -5.77 8.72
CA TRP A 166 -5.06 -5.26 9.75
C TRP A 166 -5.83 -4.76 10.97
N THR A 167 -5.19 -4.88 12.13
CA THR A 167 -5.64 -4.31 13.40
C THR A 167 -4.44 -3.68 14.10
N ARG A 168 -4.61 -2.45 14.59
CA ARG A 168 -3.57 -1.70 15.30
C ARG A 168 -4.07 -1.25 16.68
N THR A 169 -3.20 -1.36 17.69
CA THR A 169 -3.33 -0.74 19.02
C THR A 169 -2.27 0.37 19.17
N SER A 170 -2.13 0.96 20.37
CA SER A 170 -1.02 1.85 20.70
C SER A 170 0.36 1.19 20.57
N GLU A 171 0.45 -0.11 20.84
CA GLU A 171 1.70 -0.85 21.01
C GLU A 171 1.96 -1.87 19.88
N ALA A 172 0.92 -2.33 19.19
CA ALA A 172 1.02 -3.46 18.27
C ALA A 172 0.26 -3.24 16.95
N LEU A 173 0.78 -3.83 15.87
CA LEU A 173 0.13 -3.98 14.58
C LEU A 173 0.14 -5.45 14.18
N ARG A 174 -1.02 -5.97 13.79
CA ARG A 174 -1.17 -7.35 13.32
C ARG A 174 -1.84 -7.37 11.96
N PHE A 175 -1.27 -8.15 11.06
CA PHE A 175 -1.88 -8.47 9.77
C PHE A 175 -2.46 -9.90 9.80
N VAL A 176 -3.54 -10.10 9.04
CA VAL A 176 -4.20 -11.40 8.85
C VAL A 176 -4.42 -11.57 7.34
N PRO A 177 -3.90 -12.64 6.72
CA PRO A 177 -3.94 -12.79 5.27
C PRO A 177 -5.37 -12.98 4.78
N VAL A 178 -5.72 -12.27 3.71
CA VAL A 178 -6.97 -12.43 2.94
C VAL A 178 -6.66 -13.09 1.61
N SER A 179 -5.56 -12.67 0.97
CA SER A 179 -5.03 -13.27 -0.24
C SER A 179 -3.51 -13.07 -0.24
N GLU A 180 -2.78 -14.10 0.16
CA GLU A 180 -1.34 -14.17 0.04
C GLU A 180 -0.95 -15.55 -0.53
N THR A 181 0.07 -15.58 -1.37
CA THR A 181 0.62 -16.81 -1.97
C THR A 181 2.16 -16.85 -1.92
N CYS A 182 2.80 -15.77 -1.49
CA CYS A 182 4.23 -15.70 -1.26
C CYS A 182 4.56 -15.99 0.22
N ALA A 183 5.16 -17.15 0.47
CA ALA A 183 5.52 -17.59 1.81
C ALA A 183 6.45 -16.61 2.55
N ALA A 184 7.39 -15.96 1.84
CA ALA A 184 8.27 -14.93 2.42
C ALA A 184 7.48 -13.70 2.92
N ARG A 185 6.49 -13.24 2.15
CA ARG A 185 5.66 -12.08 2.53
C ARG A 185 4.64 -12.46 3.61
N GLU A 186 4.09 -13.67 3.57
CA GLU A 186 3.27 -14.22 4.65
C GLU A 186 4.05 -14.29 5.98
N LEU A 187 5.27 -14.83 5.96
CA LEU A 187 6.16 -14.90 7.13
C LEU A 187 6.41 -13.52 7.74
N LEU A 188 6.71 -12.51 6.91
CA LEU A 188 7.01 -11.15 7.35
C LEU A 188 5.79 -10.40 7.91
N PHE A 189 4.66 -10.43 7.19
CA PHE A 189 3.48 -9.65 7.58
C PHE A 189 2.57 -10.36 8.57
N ALA A 190 2.24 -11.63 8.32
CA ALA A 190 1.22 -12.38 9.05
C ALA A 190 1.78 -13.40 10.05
N GLY A 191 3.03 -13.83 9.87
CA GLY A 191 3.69 -14.80 10.75
C GLY A 191 3.92 -14.28 12.18
N GLN A 192 3.89 -12.96 12.39
CA GLN A 192 4.26 -12.31 13.64
C GLN A 192 3.32 -11.13 13.98
N THR A 193 3.47 -10.58 15.20
CA THR A 193 2.86 -9.29 15.58
C THR A 193 3.96 -8.23 15.63
N TRP A 194 3.74 -7.12 14.94
CA TRP A 194 4.66 -6.00 14.86
C TRP A 194 4.50 -5.08 16.07
N VAL A 195 5.60 -4.59 16.62
CA VAL A 195 5.64 -3.61 17.72
C VAL A 195 5.73 -2.20 17.16
N VAL A 196 4.82 -1.33 17.56
CA VAL A 196 4.82 0.11 17.22
C VAL A 196 6.05 0.76 17.84
N GLN A 197 6.85 1.47 17.03
CA GLN A 197 7.87 2.38 17.56
C GLN A 197 7.25 3.78 17.81
N PRO A 198 7.66 4.49 18.89
CA PRO A 198 7.13 5.80 19.26
C PRO A 198 7.62 6.95 18.37
#